data_AF-A0A350PEE2-F1
#
_entry.id   AF-A0A350PEE2-F1
#
_cell.length_a   1.000
_cell.length_b   1.000
_cell.length_c   1.000
_cell.angle_alpha   90.00
_cell.angle_beta   90.00
_cell.angle_gamma   90.00
#
_symmetry.space_group_name_H-M   'P 1'
#
loop_
_entity.id
_entity.type
_entity.pdbx_description
1 polymer ?
#
loop_
_entity_poly.entity_id
_entity_poly.type
_entity_poly.pdbx_seq_one_letter_code
_entity_poly.pdbx_strand_id
1 'polypeptide(L)'
;MFDKKNSDKVMDFCNKHDVKLSTSYDPRGRFNKGQLEIFLENVETFKDYIRNVSIVTTSQNVQTIIKSNDKSTFDYLYKNFPVDFDAYMPSPLIKTDSKLIPKDSELLAFNKYLIDNYPECENMDAFHDPLNQTGAMMCTRGNSITIQPDGSSPGGCCGVAYQRDKKTGETPFETGDMVEKFLKKYNCFECEYYENCPFTCFVKADMPGDHNDMEECVFKETFNYVKKTKGFKPKRDGEDDLSYGFRQKVKML
;
A
#
# COMPACT_ATOMS: atom_id res chain seq x y z
N MET A 1 -23.84 37.27 4.61
CA MET A 1 -23.14 36.46 3.60
C MET A 1 -22.61 35.25 4.35
N PHE A 2 -23.21 34.07 4.15
CA PHE A 2 -22.97 32.91 5.03
C PHE A 2 -21.54 32.39 4.90
N ASP A 3 -20.95 32.05 6.05
CA ASP A 3 -19.61 31.48 6.16
C ASP A 3 -19.64 30.08 5.52
N LYS A 4 -19.04 29.91 4.35
CA LYS A 4 -19.01 28.62 3.63
C LYS A 4 -18.29 27.60 4.51
N LYS A 5 -18.91 26.45 4.79
CA LYS A 5 -18.24 25.34 5.50
C LYS A 5 -16.99 24.99 4.69
N ASN A 6 -15.88 24.63 5.35
CA ASN A 6 -14.62 24.32 4.64
C ASN A 6 -14.81 23.22 3.58
N SER A 7 -15.74 22.29 3.79
CA SER A 7 -16.15 21.28 2.82
C SER A 7 -16.62 21.88 1.49
N ASP A 8 -17.37 22.98 1.53
CA ASP A 8 -17.95 23.62 0.35
C ASP A 8 -16.87 24.26 -0.51
N LYS A 9 -15.80 24.76 0.12
CA LYS A 9 -14.64 25.33 -0.60
C LYS A 9 -13.87 24.23 -1.33
N VAL A 10 -13.68 23.07 -0.71
CA VAL A 10 -13.04 21.90 -1.34
C VAL A 10 -13.92 21.36 -2.46
N MET A 11 -15.23 21.28 -2.24
CA MET A 11 -16.20 20.83 -3.24
C MET A 11 -16.20 21.75 -4.47
N ASP A 12 -16.26 23.06 -4.27
CA ASP A 12 -16.12 24.04 -5.35
C ASP A 12 -14.83 23.85 -6.16
N PHE A 13 -13.72 23.59 -5.48
CA PHE A 13 -12.43 23.37 -6.13
C PHE A 13 -12.45 22.09 -6.98
N CYS A 14 -12.96 20.98 -6.43
CA CYS A 14 -13.05 19.71 -7.15
C CYS A 14 -13.95 19.82 -8.39
N ASN A 15 -15.11 20.48 -8.26
CA ASN A 15 -16.03 20.74 -9.39
C ASN A 15 -15.38 21.56 -10.51
N LYS A 16 -14.50 22.50 -10.19
CA LYS A 16 -13.87 23.40 -11.17
C LYS A 16 -12.68 22.80 -11.89
N HIS A 17 -12.02 21.82 -11.27
CA HIS A 17 -10.67 21.42 -11.68
C HIS A 17 -10.51 19.93 -11.99
N ASP A 18 -11.60 19.15 -12.04
CA ASP A 18 -11.60 17.69 -12.27
C ASP A 18 -10.54 16.98 -11.41
N VAL A 19 -10.55 17.29 -10.12
CA VAL A 19 -9.59 16.76 -9.15
C VAL A 19 -10.17 15.52 -8.50
N LYS A 20 -9.36 14.45 -8.44
CA LYS A 20 -9.66 13.27 -7.64
C LYS A 20 -8.92 13.29 -6.32
N LEU A 21 -9.58 12.81 -5.27
CA LEU A 21 -9.07 12.80 -3.91
C LEU A 21 -8.66 11.38 -3.53
N SER A 22 -7.54 11.26 -2.83
CA SER A 22 -7.25 10.06 -2.04
C SER A 22 -7.57 10.38 -0.58
N THR A 23 -8.15 9.44 0.14
CA THR A 23 -8.40 9.58 1.57
C THR A 23 -7.68 8.49 2.34
N SER A 24 -7.37 8.74 3.60
CA SER A 24 -6.63 7.80 4.43
C SER A 24 -7.44 7.37 5.63
N TYR A 25 -7.53 6.06 5.83
CA TYR A 25 -8.23 5.46 6.96
C TYR A 25 -7.28 4.54 7.71
N ASP A 26 -7.06 4.81 9.00
CA ASP A 26 -6.33 3.90 9.88
C ASP A 26 -7.27 3.51 11.03
N PRO A 27 -7.68 2.23 11.13
CA PRO A 27 -8.65 1.79 12.12
C PRO A 27 -8.15 1.95 13.56
N ARG A 28 -6.83 2.13 13.75
CA ARG A 28 -6.23 2.37 15.06
C ARG A 28 -5.28 3.58 15.03
N GLY A 29 -5.41 4.45 16.03
CA GLY A 29 -4.45 5.52 16.32
C GLY A 29 -4.71 6.85 15.60
N ARG A 30 -5.50 6.87 14.52
CA ARG A 30 -5.77 8.09 13.76
C ARG A 30 -6.96 8.91 14.26
N PHE A 31 -8.04 8.24 14.64
CA PHE A 31 -9.30 8.90 14.99
C PHE A 31 -9.69 8.63 16.44
N ASN A 32 -10.08 9.68 17.16
CA ASN A 32 -11.05 9.56 18.24
C ASN A 32 -12.48 9.46 17.66
N LYS A 33 -13.48 9.19 18.51
CA LYS A 33 -14.86 8.98 18.05
C LYS A 33 -15.41 10.14 17.21
N GLY A 34 -15.25 11.39 17.66
CA GLY A 34 -15.73 12.55 16.93
C GLY A 34 -14.96 12.80 15.62
N GLN A 35 -13.66 12.51 15.60
CA GLN A 35 -12.87 12.59 14.37
C GLN A 35 -13.28 11.53 13.34
N LEU A 36 -13.68 10.34 13.79
CA LEU A 36 -14.17 9.29 12.91
C LEU A 36 -15.52 9.68 12.29
N GLU A 37 -16.43 10.27 13.07
CA GLU A 37 -17.70 10.79 12.58
C GLU A 37 -17.48 11.87 11.49
N ILE A 38 -16.61 12.85 11.75
CA ILE A 38 -16.23 13.88 10.77
C ILE A 38 -15.59 13.25 9.52
N PHE A 39 -14.74 12.24 9.69
CA PHE A 39 -14.14 11.53 8.56
C PHE A 39 -15.21 10.87 7.68
N LEU A 40 -16.17 10.16 8.28
CA LEU A 40 -17.24 9.50 7.54
C LEU A 40 -18.17 10.50 6.85
N GLU A 41 -18.49 11.63 7.51
CA GLU A 41 -19.24 12.73 6.87
C GLU A 41 -18.51 13.26 5.62
N ASN A 42 -17.19 13.42 5.69
CA ASN A 42 -16.39 13.86 4.55
C ASN A 42 -16.33 12.78 3.46
N VAL A 43 -16.21 11.50 3.83
CA VAL A 43 -16.25 10.39 2.86
C VAL A 43 -17.55 10.39 2.06
N GLU A 44 -18.69 10.61 2.72
CA GLU A 44 -19.98 10.77 2.02
C GLU A 44 -20.01 12.03 1.15
N THR A 45 -19.57 13.16 1.71
CA THR A 45 -19.60 14.46 1.01
C THR A 45 -18.77 14.43 -0.27
N PHE A 46 -17.63 13.75 -0.26
CA PHE A 46 -16.68 13.72 -1.38
C PHE A 46 -16.70 12.40 -2.16
N LYS A 47 -17.72 11.56 -1.98
CA LYS A 47 -17.79 10.20 -2.51
C LYS A 47 -17.44 10.09 -4.00
N ASP A 48 -18.00 10.97 -4.83
CA ASP A 48 -17.79 10.95 -6.30
C ASP A 48 -16.39 11.47 -6.73
N TYR A 49 -15.66 12.06 -5.81
CA TYR A 49 -14.31 12.57 -6.01
C TYR A 49 -13.23 11.64 -5.45
N ILE A 50 -13.58 10.76 -4.50
CA ILE A 50 -12.64 9.83 -3.90
C ILE A 50 -12.26 8.76 -4.93
N ARG A 51 -10.98 8.71 -5.27
CA ARG A 51 -10.38 7.70 -6.14
C ARG A 51 -10.04 6.42 -5.39
N ASN A 52 -9.51 6.54 -4.18
CA ASN A 52 -9.10 5.40 -3.36
C ASN A 52 -9.07 5.77 -1.86
N VAL A 53 -9.06 4.72 -1.04
CA VAL A 53 -8.83 4.78 0.40
C VAL A 53 -7.54 4.03 0.73
N SER A 54 -6.55 4.73 1.26
CA SER A 54 -5.27 4.11 1.65
C SER A 54 -5.19 3.89 3.16
N ILE A 55 -4.67 2.73 3.56
CA ILE A 55 -4.49 2.30 4.95
C ILE A 55 -3.03 1.98 5.19
N VAL A 56 -2.45 2.44 6.29
CA VAL A 56 -1.04 2.16 6.57
C VAL A 56 -0.90 0.78 7.23
N THR A 57 0.02 -0.07 6.73
CA THR A 57 0.29 -1.41 7.27
C THR A 57 1.13 -1.35 8.55
N THR A 58 0.55 -0.83 9.63
CA THR A 58 1.13 -0.95 10.98
C THR A 58 0.65 -2.25 11.65
N SER A 59 1.42 -2.79 12.61
CA SER A 59 1.02 -4.02 13.33
C SER A 59 -0.37 -3.86 13.94
N GLN A 60 -0.65 -2.70 14.53
CA GLN A 60 -1.96 -2.42 15.14
C GLN A 60 -3.11 -2.35 14.14
N ASN A 61 -2.92 -1.77 12.96
CA ASN A 61 -3.96 -1.71 11.93
C ASN A 61 -4.27 -3.10 11.37
N VAL A 62 -3.21 -3.85 11.02
CA VAL A 62 -3.32 -5.23 10.54
C VAL A 62 -4.08 -6.10 11.54
N GLN A 63 -3.68 -6.06 12.82
CA GLN A 63 -4.33 -6.84 13.86
C GLN A 63 -5.79 -6.40 14.08
N THR A 64 -6.09 -5.10 13.96
CA THR A 64 -7.46 -4.60 14.09
C THR A 64 -8.35 -5.10 12.95
N ILE A 65 -7.87 -5.05 11.70
CA ILE A 65 -8.66 -5.53 10.55
C ILE A 65 -8.95 -7.03 10.69
N ILE A 66 -7.93 -7.83 11.03
CA ILE A 66 -8.10 -9.28 11.22
C ILE A 66 -9.06 -9.57 12.38
N LYS A 67 -8.81 -8.99 13.57
CA LYS A 67 -9.42 -9.44 14.84
C LYS A 67 -10.66 -8.66 15.29
N SER A 68 -10.94 -7.48 14.75
CA SER A 68 -12.06 -6.66 15.21
C SER A 68 -13.41 -7.34 14.93
N ASN A 69 -14.31 -7.32 15.90
CA ASN A 69 -15.71 -7.74 15.68
C ASN A 69 -16.52 -6.66 14.96
N ASP A 70 -16.12 -5.38 15.09
CA ASP A 70 -16.72 -4.28 14.34
C ASP A 70 -15.84 -3.95 13.13
N LYS A 71 -16.32 -4.35 11.96
CA LYS A 71 -15.72 -4.08 10.65
C LYS A 71 -16.55 -3.10 9.83
N SER A 72 -17.62 -2.54 10.39
CA SER A 72 -18.63 -1.76 9.66
C SER A 72 -18.01 -0.63 8.83
N THR A 73 -17.04 0.10 9.39
CA THR A 73 -16.35 1.17 8.67
C THR A 73 -15.47 0.64 7.55
N PHE A 74 -14.64 -0.38 7.82
CA PHE A 74 -13.76 -0.93 6.80
C PHE A 74 -14.55 -1.60 5.67
N ASP A 75 -15.59 -2.38 6.00
CA ASP A 75 -16.49 -3.01 5.04
C ASP A 75 -17.21 -1.96 4.17
N TYR A 76 -17.64 -0.85 4.78
CA TYR A 76 -18.21 0.27 4.03
C TYR A 76 -17.20 0.84 3.03
N LEU A 77 -15.98 1.15 3.48
CA LEU A 77 -14.95 1.73 2.61
C LEU A 77 -14.58 0.79 1.47
N TYR A 78 -14.32 -0.49 1.78
CA TYR A 78 -14.01 -1.53 0.80
C TYR A 78 -15.12 -1.71 -0.25
N LYS A 79 -16.39 -1.71 0.16
CA LYS A 79 -17.52 -1.86 -0.77
C LYS A 79 -17.67 -0.69 -1.74
N ASN A 80 -17.27 0.51 -1.33
CA ASN A 80 -17.55 1.74 -2.08
C ASN A 80 -16.34 2.28 -2.85
N PHE A 81 -15.11 1.93 -2.46
CA PHE A 81 -13.89 2.51 -3.03
C PHE A 81 -12.81 1.44 -3.25
N PRO A 82 -11.91 1.64 -4.23
CA PRO A 82 -10.63 0.94 -4.24
C PRO A 82 -9.87 1.17 -2.92
N VAL A 83 -9.33 0.09 -2.36
CA VAL A 83 -8.59 0.12 -1.11
C VAL A 83 -7.18 -0.39 -1.34
N ASP A 84 -6.20 0.38 -0.90
CA ASP A 84 -4.79 0.01 -0.91
C ASP A 84 -4.17 0.11 0.49
N PHE A 85 -3.04 -0.55 0.63
CA PHE A 85 -2.27 -0.68 1.85
C PHE A 85 -0.86 -0.15 1.63
N ASP A 86 -0.59 1.01 2.23
CA ASP A 86 0.72 1.65 2.18
C ASP A 86 1.64 1.04 3.24
N ALA A 87 2.86 0.69 2.83
CA ALA A 87 3.90 0.22 3.74
C ALA A 87 4.19 1.27 4.83
N TYR A 88 4.12 0.87 6.10
CA TYR A 88 4.54 1.75 7.19
C TYR A 88 6.04 2.06 7.10
N MET A 89 6.36 3.35 7.13
CA MET A 89 7.71 3.88 7.12
C MET A 89 7.93 4.62 8.45
N PRO A 90 8.59 4.02 9.46
CA PRO A 90 8.87 4.70 10.72
C PRO A 90 9.64 5.99 10.52
N SER A 91 9.33 6.98 11.35
CA SER A 91 10.13 8.18 11.42
C SER A 91 11.54 7.84 11.90
N PRO A 92 12.61 8.30 11.22
CA PRO A 92 13.97 8.11 11.72
C PRO A 92 14.16 8.83 13.06
N LEU A 93 13.30 9.79 13.42
CA LEU A 93 13.39 10.59 14.65
C LEU A 93 12.86 9.85 15.89
N ILE A 94 12.03 8.82 15.73
CA ILE A 94 11.35 8.16 16.83
C ILE A 94 11.77 6.69 16.88
N LYS A 95 12.69 6.35 17.78
CA LYS A 95 13.27 4.99 17.88
C LYS A 95 12.23 3.90 18.14
N THR A 96 11.10 4.24 18.74
CA THR A 96 10.03 3.28 19.06
C THR A 96 9.13 2.97 17.87
N ASP A 97 9.17 3.78 16.81
CA ASP A 97 8.28 3.62 15.66
C ASP A 97 8.55 2.33 14.90
N SER A 98 9.78 1.81 14.91
CA SER A 98 10.09 0.53 14.26
C SER A 98 9.28 -0.64 14.83
N LYS A 99 8.76 -0.53 16.06
CA LYS A 99 7.87 -1.53 16.67
C LYS A 99 6.46 -1.56 16.05
N LEU A 100 6.11 -0.54 15.26
CA LEU A 100 4.85 -0.48 14.52
C LEU A 100 4.96 -1.17 13.15
N ILE A 101 6.17 -1.54 12.71
CA ILE A 101 6.35 -2.37 11.53
C ILE A 101 5.85 -3.78 11.87
N PRO A 102 4.87 -4.33 11.11
CA PRO A 102 4.43 -5.70 11.31
C PRO A 102 5.57 -6.67 11.01
N LYS A 103 5.62 -7.75 11.79
CA LYS A 103 6.51 -8.86 11.47
C LYS A 103 6.08 -9.54 10.17
N ASP A 104 7.01 -10.22 9.50
CA ASP A 104 6.76 -10.98 8.29
C ASP A 104 5.63 -12.01 8.48
N SER A 105 5.62 -12.70 9.63
CA SER A 105 4.54 -13.63 9.99
C SER A 105 3.17 -12.95 10.13
N GLU A 106 3.12 -11.71 10.63
CA GLU A 106 1.90 -10.90 10.73
C GLU A 106 1.43 -10.43 9.35
N LEU A 107 2.35 -10.01 8.48
CA LEU A 107 2.03 -9.65 7.10
C LEU A 107 1.51 -10.84 6.32
N LEU A 108 2.10 -12.03 6.49
CA LEU A 108 1.59 -13.25 5.85
C LEU A 108 0.17 -13.57 6.30
N ALA A 109 -0.09 -13.50 7.61
CA ALA A 109 -1.44 -13.72 8.15
C ALA A 109 -2.44 -12.69 7.58
N PHE A 110 -2.00 -11.45 7.42
CA PHE A 110 -2.81 -10.39 6.85
C PHE A 110 -3.12 -10.59 5.38
N ASN A 111 -2.11 -10.91 4.56
CA ASN A 111 -2.29 -11.20 3.14
C ASN A 111 -3.29 -12.33 2.94
N LYS A 112 -3.13 -13.44 3.69
CA LYS A 112 -4.08 -14.57 3.67
C LYS A 112 -5.50 -14.12 4.00
N TYR A 113 -5.64 -13.29 5.04
CA TYR A 113 -6.92 -12.76 5.46
C TYR A 113 -7.58 -11.88 4.39
N LEU A 114 -6.82 -10.96 3.77
CA LEU A 114 -7.30 -10.14 2.66
C LEU A 114 -7.69 -10.99 1.45
N ILE A 115 -6.87 -11.95 1.04
CA ILE A 115 -7.18 -12.86 -0.07
C ILE A 115 -8.52 -13.59 0.12
N ASP A 116 -8.86 -13.96 1.36
CA ASP A 116 -10.10 -14.69 1.63
C ASP A 116 -11.33 -13.81 1.82
N ASN A 117 -11.16 -12.60 2.34
CA ASN A 117 -12.29 -11.76 2.79
C ASN A 117 -12.43 -10.45 1.99
N TYR A 118 -11.31 -9.92 1.48
CA TYR A 118 -11.18 -8.63 0.82
C TYR A 118 -10.25 -8.71 -0.40
N PRO A 119 -10.48 -9.63 -1.36
CA PRO A 119 -9.53 -9.86 -2.44
C PRO A 119 -9.37 -8.65 -3.36
N GLU A 120 -10.37 -7.77 -3.48
CA GLU A 120 -10.30 -6.62 -4.40
C GLU A 120 -9.44 -5.45 -3.88
N CYS A 121 -8.72 -5.62 -2.77
CA CYS A 121 -7.70 -4.67 -2.36
C CYS A 121 -6.55 -4.67 -3.38
N GLU A 122 -6.11 -3.48 -3.82
CA GLU A 122 -5.17 -3.33 -4.95
C GLU A 122 -3.86 -4.11 -4.74
N ASN A 123 -3.34 -4.16 -3.51
CA ASN A 123 -2.13 -4.91 -3.18
C ASN A 123 -2.28 -6.43 -3.40
N MET A 124 -3.51 -6.96 -3.42
CA MET A 124 -3.77 -8.38 -3.58
C MET A 124 -3.88 -8.80 -5.06
N ASP A 125 -4.09 -7.86 -5.98
CA ASP A 125 -4.30 -8.12 -7.40
C ASP A 125 -3.18 -9.01 -7.99
N ALA A 126 -1.92 -8.78 -7.62
CA ALA A 126 -0.79 -9.59 -8.10
C ALA A 126 -0.89 -11.09 -7.76
N PHE A 127 -1.67 -11.46 -6.74
CA PHE A 127 -1.82 -12.84 -6.32
C PHE A 127 -3.01 -13.56 -6.96
N HIS A 128 -3.99 -12.85 -7.54
CA HIS A 128 -5.20 -13.50 -8.09
C HIS A 128 -5.74 -12.90 -9.39
N ASP A 129 -5.27 -11.73 -9.85
CA ASP A 129 -5.68 -11.10 -11.10
C ASP A 129 -4.66 -11.37 -12.22
N PRO A 130 -4.99 -12.20 -13.22
CA PRO A 130 -4.11 -12.51 -14.35
C PRO A 130 -3.62 -11.29 -15.14
N LEU A 131 -4.35 -10.17 -15.10
CA LEU A 131 -3.97 -8.94 -15.80
C LEU A 131 -2.92 -8.12 -15.05
N ASN A 132 -2.85 -8.29 -13.72
CA ASN A 132 -1.92 -7.58 -12.85
C ASN A 132 -0.82 -8.51 -12.29
N GLN A 133 -0.76 -9.73 -12.80
CA GLN A 133 0.18 -10.77 -12.39
C GLN A 133 1.58 -10.60 -12.95
N THR A 134 1.90 -9.60 -13.77
CA THR A 134 3.27 -9.42 -14.31
C THR A 134 3.72 -7.98 -14.15
N GLY A 135 4.86 -7.76 -13.51
CA GLY A 135 5.51 -6.45 -13.39
C GLY A 135 4.80 -5.41 -12.50
N ALA A 136 3.73 -5.78 -11.78
CA ALA A 136 3.01 -4.87 -10.90
C ALA A 136 3.73 -4.74 -9.55
N MET A 137 4.36 -3.60 -9.27
CA MET A 137 5.00 -3.36 -7.97
C MET A 137 3.95 -3.07 -6.87
N MET A 138 4.06 -3.67 -5.69
CA MET A 138 3.22 -3.33 -4.53
C MET A 138 3.47 -1.89 -4.04
N CYS A 139 4.64 -1.34 -4.35
CA CYS A 139 4.96 0.05 -4.08
C CYS A 139 4.25 0.98 -5.07
N THR A 140 3.29 1.75 -4.58
CA THR A 140 2.56 2.78 -5.34
C THR A 140 3.41 4.01 -5.71
N ARG A 141 4.63 4.11 -5.16
CA ARG A 141 5.47 5.34 -5.19
C ARG A 141 6.71 5.25 -6.09
N GLY A 142 7.00 4.08 -6.67
CA GLY A 142 8.25 3.80 -7.40
C GLY A 142 8.53 4.70 -8.61
N ASN A 143 7.50 5.25 -9.24
CA ASN A 143 7.60 6.08 -10.45
C ASN A 143 7.26 7.57 -10.20
N SER A 144 7.48 8.06 -8.98
CA SER A 144 7.12 9.44 -8.59
C SER A 144 8.35 10.34 -8.42
N ILE A 145 8.18 11.63 -8.77
CA ILE A 145 9.10 12.70 -8.36
C ILE A 145 8.51 13.31 -7.09
N THR A 146 9.34 13.46 -6.06
CA THR A 146 8.94 14.10 -4.81
C THR A 146 9.51 15.51 -4.75
N ILE A 147 8.66 16.50 -4.54
CA ILE A 147 9.08 17.88 -4.32
C ILE A 147 8.68 18.26 -2.90
N GLN A 148 9.65 18.60 -2.07
CA GLN A 148 9.47 19.02 -0.68
C GLN A 148 8.97 20.47 -0.60
N PRO A 149 8.43 20.92 0.56
CA PRO A 149 7.94 22.30 0.71
C PRO A 149 9.00 23.39 0.45
N ASP A 150 10.28 23.08 0.60
CA ASP A 150 11.40 23.96 0.30
C ASP A 150 11.83 23.94 -1.18
N GLY A 151 11.12 23.18 -2.02
CA GLY A 151 11.42 23.00 -3.45
C GLY A 151 12.47 21.92 -3.73
N SER A 152 13.05 21.27 -2.72
CA SER A 152 14.05 20.23 -2.92
C SER A 152 13.44 18.88 -3.32
N SER A 153 14.17 18.06 -4.08
CA SER A 153 13.80 16.67 -4.38
C SER A 153 14.76 15.71 -3.68
N PRO A 154 14.28 14.72 -2.90
CA PRO A 154 15.10 13.56 -2.59
C PRO A 154 15.42 12.85 -3.91
N GLY A 155 16.67 12.48 -4.14
CA GLY A 155 17.02 11.63 -5.28
C GLY A 155 16.30 10.28 -5.15
N GLY A 156 15.50 9.91 -6.15
CA GLY A 156 14.72 8.66 -6.15
C GLY A 156 13.36 8.76 -5.44
N CYS A 157 12.97 7.72 -4.72
CA CYS A 157 11.66 7.57 -4.10
C CYS A 157 11.48 8.48 -2.86
N CYS A 158 10.24 8.94 -2.60
CA CYS A 158 9.91 9.72 -1.40
C CYS A 158 10.32 9.03 -0.09
N GLY A 159 10.33 7.69 -0.08
CA GLY A 159 10.72 6.88 1.07
C GLY A 159 12.18 7.11 1.48
N VAL A 160 13.04 7.43 0.52
CA VAL A 160 14.47 7.64 0.75
C VAL A 160 14.73 8.96 1.49
N ALA A 161 13.80 9.92 1.43
CA ALA A 161 13.86 11.13 2.26
C ALA A 161 13.88 10.80 3.76
N TYR A 162 13.21 9.71 4.17
CA TYR A 162 13.16 9.25 5.56
C TYR A 162 14.42 8.50 6.00
N GLN A 163 15.34 8.19 5.08
CA GLN A 163 16.61 7.52 5.38
C GLN A 163 17.82 8.47 5.39
N ARG A 164 17.63 9.78 5.19
CA ARG A 164 18.73 10.76 5.20
C ARG A 164 19.51 10.75 6.51
N ASP A 165 20.84 10.77 6.40
CA ASP A 165 21.72 10.92 7.56
C ASP A 165 21.48 12.29 8.20
N LYS A 166 21.25 12.29 9.52
CA LYS A 166 20.85 13.48 10.26
C LYS A 166 21.98 14.48 10.49
N LYS A 167 23.24 14.04 10.39
CA LYS A 167 24.43 14.87 10.60
C LYS A 167 24.92 15.49 9.31
N THR A 168 24.87 14.74 8.21
CA THR A 168 25.37 15.21 6.92
C THR A 168 24.25 15.75 6.02
N GLY A 169 22.98 15.38 6.27
CA GLY A 169 21.85 15.73 5.40
C GLY A 169 21.84 14.95 4.08
N GLU A 170 22.82 14.06 3.90
CA GLU A 170 23.00 13.27 2.69
C GLU A 170 22.07 12.06 2.71
N THR A 171 21.62 11.68 1.53
CA THR A 171 20.96 10.40 1.32
C THR A 171 22.05 9.32 1.25
N PRO A 172 22.21 8.43 2.24
CA PRO A 172 23.41 7.60 2.34
C PRO A 172 23.46 6.46 1.31
N PHE A 173 22.37 6.23 0.57
CA PHE A 173 22.15 4.96 -0.11
C PHE A 173 21.87 5.14 -1.60
N GLU A 174 22.64 4.43 -2.41
CA GLU A 174 22.27 4.14 -3.79
C GLU A 174 21.12 3.13 -3.79
N THR A 175 20.04 3.44 -4.52
CA THR A 175 18.84 2.60 -4.53
C THR A 175 19.12 1.18 -5.05
N GLY A 176 20.17 1.02 -5.86
CA GLY A 176 20.63 -0.27 -6.39
C GLY A 176 21.05 -1.27 -5.31
N ASP A 177 21.83 -0.84 -4.32
CA ASP A 177 22.35 -1.72 -3.27
C ASP A 177 21.23 -2.34 -2.42
N MET A 178 20.21 -1.55 -2.07
CA MET A 178 19.04 -2.03 -1.33
C MET A 178 18.26 -3.09 -2.11
N VAL A 179 18.09 -2.86 -3.42
CA VAL A 179 17.43 -3.81 -4.32
C VAL A 179 18.24 -5.09 -4.43
N GLU A 180 19.54 -4.98 -4.69
CA GLU A 180 20.44 -6.14 -4.82
C GLU A 180 20.48 -6.98 -3.55
N LYS A 181 20.59 -6.34 -2.38
CA LYS A 181 20.54 -7.00 -1.07
C LYS A 181 19.24 -7.79 -0.89
N PHE A 182 18.09 -7.21 -1.23
CA PHE A 182 16.80 -7.89 -1.14
C PHE A 182 16.74 -9.11 -2.09
N LEU A 183 17.10 -8.91 -3.37
CA LEU A 183 17.07 -9.96 -4.38
C LEU A 183 17.98 -11.14 -4.01
N LYS A 184 19.17 -10.87 -3.47
CA LYS A 184 20.10 -11.88 -2.99
C LYS A 184 19.59 -12.59 -1.73
N LYS A 185 19.06 -11.86 -0.75
CA LYS A 185 18.54 -12.43 0.51
C LYS A 185 17.51 -13.52 0.26
N TYR A 186 16.60 -13.31 -0.69
CA TYR A 186 15.51 -14.24 -0.99
C TYR A 186 15.72 -15.03 -2.28
N ASN A 187 16.93 -14.98 -2.85
CA ASN A 187 17.28 -15.66 -4.10
C ASN A 187 16.23 -15.46 -5.21
N CYS A 188 15.79 -14.21 -5.40
CA CYS A 188 14.58 -13.91 -6.17
C CYS A 188 14.65 -14.40 -7.63
N PHE A 189 15.83 -14.38 -8.25
CA PHE A 189 16.01 -14.83 -9.64
C PHE A 189 15.75 -16.33 -9.85
N GLU A 190 15.81 -17.14 -8.80
CA GLU A 190 15.49 -18.57 -8.84
C GLU A 190 14.07 -18.87 -8.32
N CYS A 191 13.33 -17.85 -7.89
CA CYS A 191 11.98 -18.03 -7.37
C CYS A 191 10.98 -18.32 -8.50
N GLU A 192 10.15 -19.37 -8.35
CA GLU A 192 9.13 -19.74 -9.34
C GLU A 192 8.05 -18.66 -9.57
N TYR A 193 7.95 -17.67 -8.67
CA TYR A 193 7.03 -16.54 -8.76
C TYR A 193 7.71 -15.23 -9.15
N TYR A 194 8.97 -15.23 -9.59
CA TYR A 194 9.74 -14.00 -9.86
C TYR A 194 9.00 -13.04 -10.80
N GLU A 195 8.52 -13.53 -11.95
CA GLU A 195 7.81 -12.73 -12.96
C GLU A 195 6.50 -12.14 -12.43
N ASN A 196 5.89 -12.81 -11.44
CA ASN A 196 4.63 -12.39 -10.84
C ASN A 196 4.78 -11.64 -9.51
N CYS A 197 5.99 -11.60 -8.97
CA CYS A 197 6.23 -11.06 -7.64
C CYS A 197 5.97 -9.55 -7.67
N PRO A 198 5.07 -9.03 -6.81
CA PRO A 198 4.86 -7.60 -6.76
C PRO A 198 6.00 -6.87 -6.05
N PHE A 199 6.95 -7.61 -5.49
CA PHE A 199 8.00 -7.11 -4.61
C PHE A 199 7.46 -6.27 -3.44
N THR A 200 8.33 -5.97 -2.49
CA THR A 200 8.02 -5.05 -1.40
C THR A 200 8.56 -3.66 -1.73
N CYS A 201 8.23 -2.68 -0.90
CA CYS A 201 9.03 -1.46 -0.82
C CYS A 201 10.44 -1.81 -0.33
N PHE A 202 11.44 -1.72 -1.21
CA PHE A 202 12.84 -2.03 -0.87
C PHE A 202 13.39 -1.13 0.25
N VAL A 203 12.92 0.12 0.33
CA VAL A 203 13.27 1.04 1.41
C VAL A 203 12.78 0.52 2.76
N LYS A 204 11.55 -0.03 2.83
CA LYS A 204 11.03 -0.68 4.04
C LYS A 204 11.85 -1.92 4.38
N ALA A 205 12.14 -2.77 3.38
CA ALA A 205 12.86 -4.03 3.59
C ALA A 205 14.30 -3.83 4.10
N ASP A 206 14.90 -2.68 3.79
CA ASP A 206 16.23 -2.33 4.28
C ASP A 206 16.23 -1.62 5.64
N MET A 207 15.05 -1.31 6.20
CA MET A 207 15.00 -0.63 7.49
C MET A 207 15.56 -1.48 8.64
N PRO A 208 16.20 -0.85 9.64
CA PRO A 208 16.65 -1.57 10.82
C PRO A 208 15.46 -2.03 11.67
N GLY A 209 15.51 -3.28 12.14
CA GLY A 209 14.53 -3.83 13.06
C GLY A 209 14.41 -5.35 12.97
N ASP A 210 13.75 -5.95 13.96
CA ASP A 210 13.48 -7.38 14.03
C ASP A 210 12.06 -7.70 13.54
N HIS A 211 11.80 -7.32 12.28
CA HIS A 211 10.53 -7.59 11.61
C HIS A 211 10.61 -8.79 10.64
N ASN A 212 11.82 -9.23 10.28
CA ASN A 212 12.03 -10.41 9.43
C ASN A 212 12.09 -11.68 10.29
N ASP A 213 10.93 -12.12 10.81
CA ASP A 213 10.83 -13.28 11.70
C ASP A 213 10.54 -14.60 10.97
N MET A 214 10.62 -14.59 9.64
CA MET A 214 10.43 -15.74 8.77
C MET A 214 11.72 -16.07 8.01
N GLU A 215 12.00 -17.37 7.84
CA GLU A 215 13.08 -17.85 6.97
C GLU A 215 12.74 -17.63 5.48
N GLU A 216 11.49 -17.91 5.10
CA GLU A 216 11.02 -17.82 3.72
C GLU A 216 10.36 -16.46 3.43
N CYS A 217 10.41 -16.03 2.17
CA CYS A 217 9.81 -14.76 1.74
C CYS A 217 8.29 -14.74 1.92
N VAL A 218 7.75 -13.69 2.58
CA VAL A 218 6.30 -13.48 2.78
C VAL A 218 5.51 -13.57 1.47
N PHE A 219 6.04 -13.04 0.37
CA PHE A 219 5.38 -13.06 -0.94
C PHE A 219 5.30 -14.47 -1.51
N LYS A 220 6.39 -15.25 -1.43
CA LYS A 220 6.41 -16.65 -1.86
C LYS A 220 5.42 -17.48 -1.07
N GLU A 221 5.37 -17.29 0.25
CA GLU A 221 4.38 -17.96 1.11
C GLU A 221 2.93 -17.51 0.83
N THR A 222 2.74 -16.26 0.39
CA THR A 222 1.43 -15.77 -0.06
C THR A 222 1.02 -16.45 -1.38
N PHE A 223 1.92 -16.57 -2.36
CA PHE A 223 1.62 -17.33 -3.58
C PHE A 223 1.37 -18.81 -3.32
N ASN A 224 2.17 -19.45 -2.46
CA ASN A 224 1.96 -20.83 -2.03
C ASN A 224 0.57 -21.03 -1.41
N TYR A 225 0.12 -20.05 -0.61
CA TYR A 225 -1.23 -20.04 -0.07
C TYR A 225 -2.30 -20.03 -1.17
N VAL A 226 -2.22 -19.07 -2.11
CA VAL A 226 -3.20 -18.96 -3.20
C VAL A 226 -3.19 -20.19 -4.11
N LYS A 227 -2.00 -20.70 -4.44
CA LYS A 227 -1.82 -21.95 -5.21
C LYS A 227 -2.56 -23.11 -4.54
N LYS A 228 -2.48 -23.22 -3.22
CA LYS A 228 -3.15 -24.26 -2.43
C LYS A 228 -4.66 -24.06 -2.28
N THR A 229 -5.15 -22.82 -2.10
CA THR A 229 -6.54 -22.56 -1.70
C THR A 229 -7.45 -22.09 -2.84
N LYS A 230 -6.91 -21.43 -3.86
CA LYS A 230 -7.66 -20.85 -4.98
C LYS A 230 -7.22 -21.36 -6.35
N GLY A 231 -6.03 -21.99 -6.46
CA GLY A 231 -5.50 -22.53 -7.71
C GLY A 231 -4.78 -21.50 -8.57
N PHE A 232 -3.74 -20.86 -8.02
CA PHE A 232 -2.85 -19.93 -8.74
C PHE A 232 -2.22 -20.57 -9.99
N LYS A 233 -2.28 -19.86 -11.12
CA LYS A 233 -1.57 -20.18 -12.35
C LYS A 233 -0.67 -18.99 -12.72
N PRO A 234 0.66 -19.12 -12.63
CA PRO A 234 1.57 -18.03 -12.98
C PRO A 234 1.46 -17.72 -14.47
N LYS A 235 1.36 -16.43 -14.81
CA LYS A 235 1.55 -15.97 -16.18
C LYS A 235 3.05 -15.96 -16.48
N ARG A 236 3.45 -16.54 -17.61
CA ARG A 236 4.84 -16.58 -18.09
C ARG A 236 5.04 -15.65 -19.28
N ASP A 237 6.22 -15.06 -19.39
CA ASP A 237 6.60 -14.25 -20.56
C ASP A 237 6.36 -15.03 -21.87
N GLY A 238 5.57 -14.44 -22.78
CA GLY A 238 5.21 -15.02 -24.07
C GLY A 238 3.82 -15.69 -24.14
N GLU A 239 3.10 -15.83 -23.03
CA GLU A 239 1.66 -16.17 -23.04
C GLU A 239 0.82 -14.90 -23.28
N ASP A 240 0.92 -14.35 -24.49
CA ASP A 240 0.10 -13.24 -24.94
C ASP A 240 -1.32 -13.74 -25.28
N ASP A 241 -2.23 -13.71 -24.29
CA ASP A 241 -3.64 -13.59 -24.62
C ASP A 241 -3.94 -12.13 -24.99
N LEU A 242 -3.75 -11.81 -26.27
CA LEU A 242 -4.04 -10.50 -26.89
C LEU A 242 -5.54 -10.09 -26.81
N SER A 243 -6.39 -10.87 -26.14
CA SER A 243 -7.83 -10.59 -26.06
C SER A 243 -8.27 -9.68 -24.91
N TYR A 244 -7.42 -9.42 -23.91
CA TYR A 244 -7.80 -8.62 -22.74
C TYR A 244 -7.09 -7.26 -22.68
N GLY A 245 -7.44 -6.41 -23.66
CA GLY A 245 -7.05 -5.01 -23.67
C GLY A 245 -7.58 -4.25 -22.45
N PHE A 246 -6.71 -3.40 -21.89
CA PHE A 246 -7.04 -2.12 -21.23
C PHE A 246 -8.44 -2.04 -20.61
N ARG A 247 -8.68 -2.76 -19.51
CA ARG A 247 -9.63 -2.27 -18.52
C ARG A 247 -8.85 -1.36 -17.57
N GLN A 248 -8.69 -0.09 -17.97
CA GLN A 248 -8.82 0.95 -16.96
C GLN A 248 -10.14 0.63 -16.25
N LYS A 249 -10.11 0.34 -14.94
CA LYS A 249 -11.30 0.36 -14.08
C LYS A 249 -11.79 1.83 -13.99
N VAL A 250 -12.14 2.43 -15.12
CA VAL A 250 -13.13 3.50 -15.15
C VAL A 250 -14.45 2.77 -14.97
N LYS A 251 -14.88 2.64 -13.71
CA LYS A 251 -16.32 2.59 -13.46
C LYS A 251 -16.84 3.92 -14.03
N MET A 252 -17.37 3.87 -15.25
CA MET A 252 -18.19 4.95 -15.77
C MET A 252 -19.37 5.08 -14.82
N LEU A 253 -19.33 6.12 -13.99
CA LEU A 253 -20.50 6.79 -13.45
C LEU A 253 -20.78 7.98 -14.37
#